data_AF-A0A4Z0YVP5-F1
#
_entry.id   AF-A0A4Z0YVP5-F1
#
_cell.length_a   1.000
_cell.length_b   1.000
_cell.length_c   1.000
_cell.angle_alpha   90.00
_cell.angle_beta   90.00
_cell.angle_gamma   90.00
#
_symmetry.space_group_name_H-M   'P 1'
#
loop_
_entity.id
_entity.type
_entity.pdbx_description
1 polymer ?
#
loop_
_entity_poly.entity_id
_entity_poly.type
_entity_poly.pdbx_seq_one_letter_code
_entity_poly.pdbx_strand_id
1 'polypeptide(L)'
;MAPPHRRPIRFIILQRSAQQAPASAPAPGKVAEDVNKSLADGLGDGPSARVAAIGTAHHSEPEDENEDNNCDYDHQDPESAEQPLPSDPSLEHTVPSTTPTRRVKRGCSKSPSTMQIERKVRLVTEQKNIPKDSPMPEFPMKQWNVKLYILDQDGNKHTASCFNKVVYNLHPSFENPQQTFHEPPFTCTNEGWGEFEMSIDMYTTEKAKITIFHDLNFQSPEYKNDQTVTFKNPSQALIQALRETGPVGNDDEAKANKARKAADSKKRKFAFDYEKIGDALLKLGEDDLLHVIQMIHDHKSDDTVTNNDIERGEFSVDLFTMPEPLTKMIWDFLV
;
A
#
# COMPACT_ATOMS: atom_id res chain seq x y z
N MET A 1 -34.14 9.98 -0.76
CA MET A 1 -34.42 11.22 0.02
C MET A 1 -33.57 12.33 -0.55
N ALA A 2 -34.17 13.26 -1.30
CA ALA A 2 -33.50 14.48 -1.75
C ALA A 2 -33.50 15.52 -0.60
N PRO A 3 -32.49 16.40 -0.48
CA PRO A 3 -32.48 17.41 0.57
C PRO A 3 -33.55 18.49 0.29
N PRO A 4 -34.16 19.08 1.32
CA PRO A 4 -35.22 20.07 1.15
C PRO A 4 -34.66 21.38 0.58
N HIS A 5 -35.25 21.85 -0.52
CA HIS A 5 -35.07 23.21 -1.03
C HIS A 5 -35.48 24.23 0.04
N ARG A 6 -34.51 24.95 0.60
CA ARG A 6 -34.74 26.15 1.41
C ARG A 6 -34.63 27.39 0.52
N ARG A 7 -35.57 28.32 0.67
CA ARG A 7 -35.68 29.53 -0.14
C ARG A 7 -34.63 30.55 0.30
N PRO A 8 -33.93 31.23 -0.62
CA PRO A 8 -33.04 32.35 -0.28
C PRO A 8 -33.86 33.52 0.26
N ILE A 9 -33.36 34.17 1.32
CA ILE A 9 -33.95 35.38 1.90
C ILE A 9 -33.55 36.57 1.00
N ARG A 10 -34.56 37.28 0.46
CA ARG A 10 -34.42 38.40 -0.48
C ARG A 10 -34.48 39.74 0.26
N PHE A 11 -33.57 40.66 -0.02
CA PHE A 11 -33.42 41.96 0.65
C PHE A 11 -33.26 43.05 -0.41
N ILE A 12 -34.05 44.14 -0.36
CA ILE A 12 -34.22 45.20 -1.39
C ILE A 12 -33.30 46.46 -1.13
N ILE A 13 -32.11 46.68 -1.79
CA ILE A 13 -31.38 48.00 -1.89
C ILE A 13 -30.74 48.37 -3.28
N LEU A 14 -31.02 49.60 -3.78
CA LEU A 14 -30.92 50.16 -5.18
C LEU A 14 -29.67 51.01 -5.37
N GLN A 15 -28.67 50.57 -6.17
CA GLN A 15 -27.71 51.55 -6.73
C GLN A 15 -26.76 51.14 -7.88
N ARG A 16 -26.80 51.97 -8.92
CA ARG A 16 -26.24 51.91 -10.30
C ARG A 16 -24.70 51.89 -10.47
N SER A 17 -24.23 50.98 -11.34
CA SER A 17 -23.28 51.17 -12.47
C SER A 17 -21.75 50.87 -12.37
N ALA A 18 -21.29 50.28 -13.50
CA ALA A 18 -19.96 50.33 -14.18
C ALA A 18 -18.83 49.40 -13.65
N GLN A 19 -18.31 48.34 -14.30
CA GLN A 19 -17.97 47.94 -15.69
C GLN A 19 -16.45 48.02 -15.99
N GLN A 20 -15.92 46.87 -16.47
CA GLN A 20 -14.88 46.67 -17.52
C GLN A 20 -13.47 46.11 -17.16
N ALA A 21 -13.13 45.00 -17.84
CA ALA A 21 -11.81 44.37 -18.04
C ALA A 21 -11.16 44.91 -19.36
N PRO A 22 -10.16 44.28 -20.08
CA PRO A 22 -9.26 43.13 -19.81
C PRO A 22 -7.79 43.23 -20.39
N ALA A 23 -7.01 42.13 -20.20
CA ALA A 23 -6.04 41.45 -21.12
C ALA A 23 -4.67 42.03 -21.56
N SER A 24 -3.60 41.22 -21.49
CA SER A 24 -2.91 40.58 -22.66
C SER A 24 -1.53 39.96 -22.34
N ALA A 25 -1.19 38.86 -23.04
CA ALA A 25 0.12 38.18 -23.14
C ALA A 25 0.89 38.68 -24.40
N PRO A 26 2.17 38.31 -24.69
CA PRO A 26 2.54 36.97 -25.22
C PRO A 26 4.00 36.46 -24.98
N ALA A 27 4.28 35.21 -25.41
CA ALA A 27 5.60 34.57 -25.66
C ALA A 27 5.95 34.65 -27.19
N PRO A 28 6.94 33.96 -27.86
CA PRO A 28 7.81 32.83 -27.47
C PRO A 28 9.26 32.79 -28.10
N GLY A 29 10.04 31.71 -27.90
CA GLY A 29 11.25 31.39 -28.68
C GLY A 29 11.89 29.99 -28.45
N LYS A 30 12.20 29.29 -29.56
CA LYS A 30 12.80 27.93 -29.81
C LYS A 30 14.29 27.80 -29.35
N VAL A 31 15.09 26.71 -29.43
CA VAL A 31 15.25 25.55 -30.37
C VAL A 31 16.19 24.44 -29.77
N ALA A 32 16.03 23.18 -30.24
CA ALA A 32 17.01 22.07 -30.56
C ALA A 32 18.02 21.53 -29.51
N GLU A 33 18.63 20.34 -29.60
CA GLU A 33 18.47 18.98 -30.21
C GLU A 33 19.85 18.30 -29.96
N ASP A 34 19.95 17.07 -29.43
CA ASP A 34 21.03 16.12 -29.83
C ASP A 34 20.87 14.70 -29.25
N VAL A 35 21.38 13.73 -30.00
CA VAL A 35 21.20 12.27 -29.90
C VAL A 35 22.55 11.61 -29.57
N ASN A 36 22.58 10.54 -28.75
CA ASN A 36 23.60 9.49 -28.93
C ASN A 36 23.23 8.11 -28.38
N LYS A 37 23.77 7.07 -29.04
CA LYS A 37 23.42 5.63 -28.98
C LYS A 37 24.70 4.78 -28.94
N SER A 38 24.75 3.70 -28.13
CA SER A 38 25.44 2.38 -28.34
C SER A 38 25.39 1.59 -27.01
N LEU A 39 25.03 0.31 -26.85
CA LEU A 39 25.27 -1.02 -27.47
C LEU A 39 26.66 -1.65 -27.17
N ALA A 40 26.69 -2.74 -26.39
CA ALA A 40 27.20 -4.09 -26.75
C ALA A 40 27.58 -5.00 -25.54
N ASP A 41 27.00 -6.21 -25.55
CA ASP A 41 27.50 -7.60 -25.31
C ASP A 41 28.72 -7.95 -24.42
N GLY A 42 28.67 -9.15 -23.79
CA GLY A 42 29.86 -9.90 -23.39
C GLY A 42 29.66 -11.10 -22.43
N LEU A 43 29.99 -12.30 -22.89
CA LEU A 43 29.83 -13.66 -22.32
C LEU A 43 30.78 -14.07 -21.16
N GLY A 44 30.34 -15.08 -20.38
CA GLY A 44 31.15 -16.26 -20.02
C GLY A 44 31.46 -16.51 -18.53
N ASP A 45 31.05 -17.65 -17.97
CA ASP A 45 31.76 -18.27 -16.83
C ASP A 45 31.53 -19.80 -16.76
N GLY A 46 32.52 -20.52 -16.19
CA GLY A 46 32.77 -21.96 -16.27
C GLY A 46 31.82 -22.88 -15.48
N PRO A 47 32.19 -24.16 -15.22
CA PRO A 47 31.29 -25.12 -14.58
C PRO A 47 31.08 -24.71 -13.13
N SER A 48 30.01 -23.97 -12.89
CA SER A 48 29.57 -23.53 -11.59
C SER A 48 28.95 -24.73 -10.85
N ALA A 49 29.46 -25.04 -9.66
CA ALA A 49 28.97 -26.10 -8.77
C ALA A 49 27.59 -25.75 -8.16
N ARG A 50 26.62 -25.34 -8.99
CA ARG A 50 25.24 -24.96 -8.59
C ARG A 50 24.30 -26.15 -8.47
N VAL A 51 24.83 -27.36 -8.27
CA VAL A 51 24.02 -28.58 -8.25
C VAL A 51 24.06 -29.13 -6.84
N ALA A 52 22.91 -29.15 -6.16
CA ALA A 52 22.77 -29.82 -4.87
C ALA A 52 22.44 -31.31 -5.05
N ALA A 53 22.91 -32.17 -4.13
CA ALA A 53 22.39 -33.54 -3.99
C ALA A 53 22.44 -34.10 -2.56
N ILE A 54 21.36 -34.82 -2.22
CA ILE A 54 21.08 -35.75 -1.12
C ILE A 54 21.61 -35.35 0.27
N GLY A 55 20.77 -34.58 0.98
CA GLY A 55 20.88 -34.34 2.41
C GLY A 55 19.71 -34.98 3.16
N THR A 56 20.00 -35.66 4.27
CA THR A 56 19.00 -36.20 5.20
C THR A 56 18.57 -35.08 6.16
N ALA A 57 17.26 -34.87 6.32
CA ALA A 57 16.72 -33.90 7.27
C ALA A 57 16.68 -34.53 8.68
N HIS A 58 17.25 -33.86 9.68
CA HIS A 58 17.04 -34.24 11.08
C HIS A 58 15.89 -33.39 11.65
N HIS A 59 14.66 -33.89 11.55
CA HIS A 59 13.53 -33.35 12.29
C HIS A 59 13.63 -33.86 13.74
N SER A 60 13.62 -32.95 14.70
CA SER A 60 13.39 -33.31 16.11
C SER A 60 11.88 -33.32 16.32
N GLU A 61 11.27 -34.48 16.47
CA GLU A 61 9.90 -34.67 16.97
C GLU A 61 9.97 -35.48 18.28
N PRO A 62 9.16 -35.15 19.29
CA PRO A 62 9.03 -35.97 20.49
C PRO A 62 8.12 -37.18 20.20
N GLU A 63 8.57 -38.35 20.66
CA GLU A 63 7.83 -39.61 20.66
C GLU A 63 6.65 -39.55 21.64
N ASP A 64 5.48 -40.03 21.21
CA ASP A 64 4.62 -40.87 22.05
C ASP A 64 3.70 -41.73 21.16
N GLU A 65 3.65 -43.01 21.55
CA GLU A 65 3.17 -44.17 20.81
C GLU A 65 1.64 -44.41 20.88
N ASN A 66 1.22 -45.40 20.08
CA ASN A 66 0.01 -46.24 20.16
C ASN A 66 -1.25 -45.74 19.43
N GLU A 67 -2.04 -46.56 18.74
CA GLU A 67 -1.97 -47.93 18.20
C GLU A 67 -3.26 -48.07 17.35
N ASP A 68 -3.23 -48.95 16.35
CA ASP A 68 -4.36 -49.67 15.77
C ASP A 68 -5.57 -48.93 15.17
N ASN A 69 -5.76 -49.05 13.85
CA ASN A 69 -6.68 -50.07 13.32
C ASN A 69 -6.76 -50.14 11.78
N ASN A 70 -7.00 -51.39 11.38
CA ASN A 70 -7.03 -52.02 10.07
C ASN A 70 -8.30 -51.75 9.24
N CYS A 71 -8.15 -51.61 7.91
CA CYS A 71 -9.04 -52.15 6.86
C CYS A 71 -8.38 -51.86 5.50
N ASP A 72 -7.77 -52.81 4.79
CA ASP A 72 -8.38 -53.91 4.01
C ASP A 72 -9.42 -53.40 2.99
N TYR A 73 -9.04 -53.31 1.71
CA TYR A 73 -9.85 -53.83 0.60
C TYR A 73 -9.04 -53.93 -0.71
N ASP A 74 -9.29 -55.05 -1.37
CA ASP A 74 -8.59 -55.67 -2.48
C ASP A 74 -8.87 -55.05 -3.87
N HIS A 75 -8.04 -55.42 -4.84
CA HIS A 75 -8.03 -55.07 -6.26
C HIS A 75 -9.32 -55.41 -7.03
N GLN A 76 -9.67 -54.59 -8.05
CA GLN A 76 -9.78 -55.04 -9.46
C GLN A 76 -10.13 -53.93 -10.47
N ASP A 77 -9.26 -53.79 -11.48
CA ASP A 77 -9.51 -53.32 -12.85
C ASP A 77 -10.51 -54.25 -13.59
N PRO A 78 -11.28 -53.80 -14.62
CA PRO A 78 -10.70 -53.55 -15.95
C PRO A 78 -11.36 -52.52 -16.90
N GLU A 79 -10.52 -52.01 -17.82
CA GLU A 79 -10.68 -51.88 -19.29
C GLU A 79 -11.88 -51.11 -19.91
N SER A 80 -11.58 -50.08 -20.74
CA SER A 80 -12.11 -49.91 -22.11
C SER A 80 -11.62 -48.63 -22.83
N ALA A 81 -10.78 -48.85 -23.85
CA ALA A 81 -10.85 -48.41 -25.26
C ALA A 81 -10.94 -46.92 -25.71
N GLU A 82 -10.35 -46.75 -26.90
CA GLU A 82 -9.82 -45.58 -27.61
C GLU A 82 -10.77 -44.84 -28.60
N GLN A 83 -10.46 -43.54 -28.81
CA GLN A 83 -10.42 -42.74 -30.08
C GLN A 83 -11.70 -42.44 -30.92
N PRO A 84 -11.71 -41.50 -31.93
CA PRO A 84 -10.70 -40.53 -32.42
C PRO A 84 -11.19 -39.07 -32.72
N LEU A 85 -10.25 -38.24 -33.20
CA LEU A 85 -10.32 -36.88 -33.80
C LEU A 85 -11.28 -36.73 -35.01
N PRO A 86 -11.50 -35.48 -35.49
CA PRO A 86 -10.98 -35.19 -36.84
C PRO A 86 -10.33 -33.81 -37.01
N SER A 87 -9.41 -33.79 -37.98
CA SER A 87 -8.77 -32.64 -38.61
C SER A 87 -9.50 -32.31 -39.92
N ASP A 88 -9.63 -31.03 -40.28
CA ASP A 88 -9.79 -30.63 -41.68
C ASP A 88 -9.20 -29.21 -41.93
N PRO A 89 -8.39 -29.00 -43.00
CA PRO A 89 -7.83 -27.71 -43.40
C PRO A 89 -8.48 -27.17 -44.71
N SER A 90 -8.50 -25.83 -44.90
CA SER A 90 -8.65 -25.03 -46.15
C SER A 90 -9.56 -23.81 -45.91
N LEU A 91 -9.49 -22.62 -46.52
CA LEU A 91 -8.57 -21.89 -47.40
C LEU A 91 -9.16 -20.45 -47.50
N GLU A 92 -8.29 -19.45 -47.65
CA GLU A 92 -8.48 -18.18 -48.40
C GLU A 92 -9.22 -16.92 -47.86
N HIS A 93 -8.42 -15.83 -47.84
CA HIS A 93 -8.63 -14.47 -48.39
C HIS A 93 -9.67 -13.48 -47.79
N THR A 94 -9.14 -12.35 -47.28
CA THR A 94 -9.41 -10.94 -47.71
C THR A 94 -9.58 -9.94 -46.54
N VAL A 95 -8.67 -8.97 -46.47
CA VAL A 95 -8.68 -7.66 -45.72
C VAL A 95 -9.79 -6.71 -46.24
N PRO A 96 -10.23 -5.57 -45.61
CA PRO A 96 -9.45 -4.65 -44.77
C PRO A 96 -10.17 -3.88 -43.62
N SER A 97 -9.35 -3.02 -43.01
CA SER A 97 -9.53 -2.01 -41.94
C SER A 97 -10.62 -0.94 -42.11
N THR A 98 -11.20 -0.45 -41.00
CA THR A 98 -11.20 0.96 -40.51
C THR A 98 -12.44 1.30 -39.65
N THR A 99 -12.26 1.80 -38.42
CA THR A 99 -13.03 2.92 -37.78
C THR A 99 -12.38 3.29 -36.43
N PRO A 100 -12.09 4.58 -36.13
CA PRO A 100 -11.52 4.99 -34.84
C PRO A 100 -12.63 5.29 -33.82
N THR A 101 -12.67 4.55 -32.71
CA THR A 101 -13.56 4.88 -31.58
C THR A 101 -12.86 5.84 -30.62
N ARG A 102 -13.47 7.03 -30.48
CA ARG A 102 -13.15 8.14 -29.58
C ARG A 102 -12.96 7.67 -28.13
N ARG A 103 -11.70 7.69 -27.66
CA ARG A 103 -11.32 7.38 -26.27
C ARG A 103 -11.76 8.51 -25.35
N VAL A 104 -12.84 8.31 -24.61
CA VAL A 104 -13.22 9.13 -23.46
C VAL A 104 -12.14 8.95 -22.38
N LYS A 105 -11.36 9.99 -22.10
CA LYS A 105 -10.45 10.05 -20.95
C LYS A 105 -11.31 10.08 -19.68
N ARG A 106 -11.58 8.91 -19.11
CA ARG A 106 -12.09 8.78 -17.75
C ARG A 106 -10.98 9.18 -16.79
N GLY A 107 -11.27 10.15 -15.92
CA GLY A 107 -10.38 10.65 -14.88
C GLY A 107 -9.87 9.50 -14.02
N CYS A 108 -8.57 9.56 -13.70
CA CYS A 108 -7.92 8.70 -12.74
C CYS A 108 -8.60 8.88 -11.38
N SER A 109 -9.37 7.89 -10.94
CA SER A 109 -9.82 7.79 -9.56
C SER A 109 -8.58 7.53 -8.69
N LYS A 110 -8.25 8.46 -7.79
CA LYS A 110 -7.23 8.23 -6.77
C LYS A 110 -7.63 6.97 -5.97
N SER A 111 -6.83 5.92 -6.09
CA SER A 111 -6.99 4.71 -5.28
C SER A 111 -6.76 5.04 -3.80
N PRO A 112 -7.47 4.39 -2.88
CA PRO A 112 -7.22 4.56 -1.45
C PRO A 112 -5.79 4.12 -1.12
N SER A 113 -5.04 4.98 -0.42
CA SER A 113 -3.69 4.69 0.06
C SER A 113 -3.73 3.50 1.01
N THR A 114 -3.13 2.38 0.62
CA THR A 114 -2.98 1.20 1.48
C THR A 114 -1.83 1.44 2.47
N MET A 115 -2.05 1.16 3.76
CA MET A 115 -1.00 1.27 4.77
C MET A 115 0.05 0.20 4.49
N GLN A 116 1.32 0.58 4.46
CA GLN A 116 2.43 -0.36 4.28
C GLN A 116 3.49 -0.11 5.35
N ILE A 117 4.02 -1.19 5.92
CA ILE A 117 5.10 -1.15 6.91
C ILE A 117 6.26 -1.97 6.36
N GLU A 118 7.45 -1.40 6.35
CA GLU A 118 8.67 -2.09 5.93
C GLU A 118 9.51 -2.47 7.14
N ARG A 119 10.10 -3.67 7.10
CA ARG A 119 11.11 -4.12 8.08
C ARG A 119 12.24 -4.83 7.36
N LYS A 120 13.41 -4.87 7.99
CA LYS A 120 14.50 -5.73 7.54
C LYS A 120 14.43 -7.06 8.29
N VAL A 121 14.46 -8.17 7.55
CA VAL A 121 14.76 -9.49 8.10
C VAL A 121 16.22 -9.80 7.85
N ARG A 122 16.84 -10.55 8.77
CA ARG A 122 18.23 -11.01 8.67
C ARG A 122 18.25 -12.52 8.69
N LEU A 123 18.76 -13.10 7.62
CA LEU A 123 19.16 -14.50 7.57
C LEU A 123 20.59 -14.61 8.10
N VAL A 124 20.81 -15.55 9.00
CA VAL A 124 22.14 -15.92 9.49
C VAL A 124 22.38 -17.36 9.07
N THR A 125 23.42 -17.58 8.28
CA THR A 125 23.79 -18.89 7.78
C THR A 125 25.12 -19.28 8.39
N GLU A 126 25.17 -20.46 8.99
CA GLU A 126 26.38 -21.07 9.56
C GLU A 126 26.62 -22.42 8.88
N GLN A 127 27.87 -22.74 8.57
CA GLN A 127 28.24 -24.02 7.96
C GLN A 127 29.57 -24.56 8.48
N LYS A 128 29.70 -25.88 8.46
CA LYS A 128 30.94 -26.58 8.79
C LYS A 128 31.06 -27.88 8.00
N ASN A 129 32.29 -28.30 7.72
CA ASN A 129 32.54 -29.62 7.18
C ASN A 129 32.18 -30.69 8.21
N ILE A 130 31.65 -31.82 7.74
CA ILE A 130 31.38 -32.99 8.57
C ILE A 130 32.17 -34.20 8.05
N PRO A 131 32.55 -35.16 8.91
CA PRO A 131 33.28 -36.36 8.53
C PRO A 131 32.33 -37.40 7.90
N LYS A 132 31.67 -37.00 6.82
CA LYS A 132 30.76 -37.84 6.03
C LYS A 132 31.27 -37.85 4.59
N ASP A 133 31.33 -39.03 3.98
CA ASP A 133 31.80 -39.17 2.61
C ASP A 133 30.86 -38.42 1.66
N SER A 134 31.46 -37.60 0.79
CA SER A 134 30.72 -36.88 -0.24
C SER A 134 30.57 -37.75 -1.47
N PRO A 135 29.38 -37.81 -2.09
CA PRO A 135 29.19 -38.40 -3.41
C PRO A 135 30.04 -37.71 -4.49
N MET A 136 30.48 -36.47 -4.22
CA MET A 136 31.34 -35.69 -5.08
C MET A 136 32.73 -35.56 -4.42
N PRO A 137 33.74 -36.34 -4.84
CA PRO A 137 35.03 -36.43 -4.16
C PRO A 137 35.78 -35.09 -4.00
N GLU A 138 35.52 -34.12 -4.88
CA GLU A 138 36.15 -32.81 -4.83
C GLU A 138 35.50 -31.84 -3.82
N PHE A 139 34.30 -32.16 -3.32
CA PHE A 139 33.56 -31.27 -2.43
C PHE A 139 33.24 -31.97 -1.11
N PRO A 140 33.70 -31.47 0.05
CA PRO A 140 33.41 -32.09 1.34
C PRO A 140 31.93 -31.96 1.69
N MET A 141 31.40 -32.97 2.39
CA MET A 141 30.07 -32.86 2.96
C MET A 141 30.06 -31.80 4.07
N LYS A 142 29.02 -30.96 4.09
CA LYS A 142 28.84 -29.89 5.08
C LYS A 142 27.51 -30.04 5.79
N GLN A 143 27.51 -29.66 7.07
CA GLN A 143 26.29 -29.34 7.79
C GLN A 143 26.12 -27.82 7.76
N TRP A 144 24.93 -27.36 7.42
CA TRP A 144 24.58 -25.94 7.42
C TRP A 144 23.29 -25.71 8.18
N ASN A 145 23.16 -24.52 8.77
CA ASN A 145 21.92 -24.04 9.34
C ASN A 145 21.61 -22.61 8.90
N VAL A 146 20.32 -22.31 8.74
CA VAL A 146 19.81 -20.97 8.41
C VAL A 146 18.83 -20.55 9.49
N LYS A 147 19.05 -19.38 10.09
CA LYS A 147 18.21 -18.76 11.13
C LYS A 147 17.63 -17.45 10.64
N LEU A 148 16.37 -17.18 10.97
CA LEU A 148 15.65 -15.96 10.61
C LEU A 148 15.46 -15.04 11.82
N TYR A 149 15.88 -13.79 11.66
CA TYR A 149 15.64 -12.71 12.63
C TYR A 149 14.96 -11.52 11.95
N ILE A 150 14.36 -10.66 12.75
CA ILE A 150 13.91 -9.33 12.32
C ILE A 150 14.85 -8.29 12.95
N LEU A 151 15.13 -7.21 12.23
CA LEU A 151 15.99 -6.13 12.70
C LEU A 151 15.17 -4.92 13.14
N ASP A 152 15.63 -4.25 14.18
CA ASP A 152 15.12 -2.94 14.54
C ASP A 152 15.80 -1.81 13.73
N GLN A 153 15.46 -0.55 14.05
CA GLN A 153 16.05 0.62 13.39
C GLN A 153 17.56 0.75 13.62
N ASP A 154 18.06 0.27 14.76
CA ASP A 154 19.46 0.31 15.14
C ASP A 154 20.25 -0.90 14.57
N GLY A 155 19.56 -1.85 13.93
CA GLY A 155 20.13 -3.05 13.35
C GLY A 155 20.35 -4.21 14.33
N ASN A 156 19.78 -4.13 15.54
CA ASN A 156 19.82 -5.22 16.52
C ASN A 156 18.88 -6.35 16.10
N LYS A 157 19.26 -7.57 16.45
CA LYS A 157 18.48 -8.78 16.15
C LYS A 157 17.35 -8.95 17.17
N HIS A 158 16.13 -9.13 16.68
CA HIS A 158 14.95 -9.50 17.46
C HIS A 158 14.36 -10.82 16.95
N THR A 159 13.61 -11.49 17.81
CA THR A 159 12.82 -12.67 17.41
C THR A 159 11.78 -12.27 16.38
N ALA A 160 11.67 -13.02 15.28
CA ALA A 160 10.73 -12.72 14.21
C ALA A 160 9.28 -13.18 14.53
N SER A 161 8.74 -12.71 15.67
CA SER A 161 7.41 -13.06 16.21
C SER A 161 6.23 -12.63 15.33
N CYS A 162 6.48 -11.75 14.34
CA CYS A 162 5.48 -11.37 13.34
C CYS A 162 5.13 -12.51 12.36
N PHE A 163 5.89 -13.60 12.37
CA PHE A 163 5.63 -14.79 11.56
C PHE A 163 5.18 -15.97 12.43
N ASN A 164 4.21 -16.75 11.95
CA ASN A 164 3.71 -17.96 12.60
C ASN A 164 4.24 -19.25 11.96
N LYS A 165 4.77 -19.15 10.75
CA LYS A 165 5.24 -20.26 9.95
C LYS A 165 6.26 -19.75 8.94
N VAL A 166 7.36 -20.48 8.80
CA VAL A 166 8.37 -20.24 7.76
C VAL A 166 8.58 -21.55 7.01
N VAL A 167 8.55 -21.50 5.69
CA VAL A 167 8.77 -22.66 4.82
C VAL A 167 10.03 -22.41 4.00
N TYR A 168 11.03 -23.28 4.17
CA TYR A 168 12.23 -23.30 3.34
C TYR A 168 11.99 -24.23 2.15
N ASN A 169 12.00 -23.68 0.95
CA ASN A 169 11.91 -24.42 -0.30
C ASN A 169 13.32 -24.68 -0.82
N LEU A 170 13.90 -25.79 -0.37
CA LEU A 170 15.22 -26.29 -0.72
C LEU A 170 15.27 -26.79 -2.17
N HIS A 171 16.47 -27.13 -2.63
CA HIS A 171 16.66 -27.75 -3.95
C HIS A 171 15.90 -29.09 -4.06
N PRO A 172 15.34 -29.47 -5.23
CA PRO A 172 14.57 -30.71 -5.39
C PRO A 172 15.32 -32.01 -5.11
N SER A 173 16.64 -31.96 -4.95
CA SER A 173 17.49 -33.11 -4.64
C SER A 173 17.47 -33.55 -3.18
N PHE A 174 16.87 -32.76 -2.29
CA PHE A 174 16.64 -33.14 -0.90
C PHE A 174 15.42 -34.05 -0.81
N GLU A 175 15.43 -35.01 0.10
CA GLU A 175 14.30 -35.91 0.34
C GLU A 175 13.04 -35.14 0.75
N ASN A 176 13.23 -34.16 1.64
CA ASN A 176 12.20 -33.22 2.08
C ASN A 176 12.57 -31.80 1.61
N PRO A 177 12.27 -31.44 0.35
CA PRO A 177 12.67 -30.16 -0.23
C PRO A 177 11.83 -28.99 0.30
N GLN A 178 10.66 -29.23 0.89
CA GLN A 178 9.91 -28.20 1.61
C GLN A 178 9.91 -28.51 3.09
N GLN A 179 10.56 -27.65 3.88
CA GLN A 179 10.66 -27.81 5.33
C GLN A 179 9.95 -26.66 6.04
N THR A 180 9.03 -26.97 6.94
CA THR A 180 8.17 -26.00 7.63
C THR A 180 8.57 -25.87 9.09
N PHE A 181 8.70 -24.64 9.57
CA PHE A 181 9.04 -24.33 10.96
C PHE A 181 8.03 -23.35 11.54
N HIS A 182 7.65 -23.54 12.79
CA HIS A 182 6.59 -22.76 13.46
C HIS A 182 7.10 -21.84 14.56
N GLU A 183 8.34 -22.04 15.02
CA GLU A 183 8.90 -21.30 16.15
C GLU A 183 10.15 -20.52 15.77
N PRO A 184 10.31 -19.26 16.23
CA PRO A 184 11.54 -18.50 16.02
C PRO A 184 12.71 -19.17 16.76
N PRO A 185 13.94 -19.12 16.20
CA PRO A 185 14.37 -18.36 15.02
C PRO A 185 14.20 -19.13 13.70
N PHE A 186 13.24 -20.07 13.62
CA PHE A 186 12.90 -20.84 12.42
C PHE A 186 14.13 -21.54 11.82
N THR A 187 14.90 -22.22 12.67
CA THR A 187 16.19 -22.79 12.30
C THR A 187 16.01 -23.98 11.36
N CYS A 188 16.47 -23.84 10.12
CA CYS A 188 16.55 -24.94 9.17
C CYS A 188 17.96 -25.53 9.19
N THR A 189 18.10 -26.82 9.50
CA THR A 189 19.41 -27.51 9.55
C THR A 189 19.40 -28.70 8.61
N ASN A 190 20.38 -28.77 7.71
CA ASN A 190 20.53 -29.88 6.77
C ASN A 190 22.01 -30.13 6.47
N GLU A 191 22.26 -31.21 5.73
CA GLU A 191 23.57 -31.58 5.22
C GLU A 191 23.59 -31.50 3.69
N GLY A 192 24.72 -31.16 3.10
CA GLY A 192 24.91 -31.15 1.66
C GLY A 192 26.31 -30.73 1.25
N TRP A 193 26.67 -31.02 0.01
CA TRP A 193 27.98 -30.68 -0.56
C TRP A 193 27.91 -29.53 -1.57
N GLY A 194 26.72 -29.18 -2.06
CA GLY A 194 26.49 -28.18 -3.11
C GLY A 194 25.88 -26.87 -2.60
N GLU A 195 26.12 -25.80 -3.37
CA GLU A 195 25.55 -24.47 -3.17
C GLU A 195 24.30 -24.31 -4.04
N PHE A 196 23.30 -23.56 -3.56
CA PHE A 196 22.06 -23.36 -4.30
C PHE A 196 21.28 -22.13 -3.80
N GLU A 197 20.43 -21.59 -4.66
CA GLU A 197 19.44 -20.58 -4.26
C GLU A 197 18.15 -21.27 -3.78
N MET A 198 17.62 -20.84 -2.65
CA MET A 198 16.35 -21.30 -2.09
C MET A 198 15.37 -20.15 -1.90
N SER A 199 14.08 -20.44 -1.93
CA SER A 199 13.07 -19.47 -1.50
C SER A 199 12.63 -19.78 -0.07
N ILE A 200 12.37 -18.72 0.70
CA ILE A 200 11.91 -18.80 2.09
C ILE A 200 10.57 -18.06 2.15
N ASP A 201 9.51 -18.83 2.35
CA ASP A 201 8.14 -18.35 2.46
C ASP A 201 7.80 -18.10 3.94
N MET A 202 7.72 -16.83 4.33
CA MET A 202 7.34 -16.40 5.66
C MET A 202 5.85 -16.09 5.69
N TYR A 203 5.11 -16.70 6.60
CA TYR A 203 3.69 -16.47 6.80
C TYR A 203 3.50 -15.61 8.04
N THR A 204 2.81 -14.49 7.87
CA THR A 204 2.44 -13.61 8.97
C THR A 204 1.36 -14.26 9.86
N THR A 205 1.14 -13.70 11.04
CA THR A 205 0.04 -14.08 11.94
C THR A 205 -1.36 -14.04 11.27
N GLU A 206 -1.50 -13.31 10.17
CA GLU A 206 -2.73 -13.18 9.36
C GLU A 206 -2.76 -14.10 8.14
N LYS A 207 -1.83 -15.05 8.03
CA LYS A 207 -1.67 -15.98 6.90
C LYS A 207 -1.26 -15.32 5.57
N ALA A 208 -0.92 -14.02 5.57
CA ALA A 208 -0.31 -13.38 4.41
C ALA A 208 1.12 -13.93 4.21
N LYS A 209 1.45 -14.27 2.96
CA LYS A 209 2.74 -14.87 2.57
C LYS A 209 3.70 -13.81 2.04
N ILE A 210 4.93 -13.83 2.52
CA ILE A 210 6.05 -13.01 2.06
C ILE A 210 7.19 -13.94 1.67
N THR A 211 7.66 -13.86 0.43
CA THR A 211 8.74 -14.71 -0.08
C THR A 211 10.03 -13.92 -0.20
N ILE A 212 11.13 -14.47 0.29
CA ILE A 212 12.50 -13.97 0.07
C ILE A 212 13.36 -15.06 -0.57
N PHE A 213 14.47 -14.67 -1.20
CA PHE A 213 15.41 -15.60 -1.83
C PHE A 213 16.74 -15.60 -1.09
N HIS A 214 17.29 -16.78 -0.82
CA HIS A 214 18.53 -16.95 -0.10
C HIS A 214 19.51 -17.77 -0.92
N ASP A 215 20.67 -17.21 -1.19
CA ASP A 215 21.81 -17.92 -1.77
C ASP A 215 22.55 -18.67 -0.66
N LEU A 216 22.45 -20.00 -0.66
CA LEU A 216 23.25 -20.87 0.19
C LEU A 216 24.62 -21.09 -0.47
N ASN A 217 25.67 -20.52 0.12
CA ASN A 217 27.04 -20.70 -0.34
C ASN A 217 28.00 -21.02 0.81
N PHE A 218 29.20 -21.48 0.47
CA PHE A 218 30.21 -21.95 1.41
C PHE A 218 31.48 -21.11 1.42
N GLN A 219 31.38 -19.86 0.94
CA GLN A 219 32.50 -18.91 0.90
C GLN A 219 33.01 -18.52 2.29
N SER A 220 32.13 -18.56 3.30
CA SER A 220 32.45 -18.23 4.70
C SER A 220 31.82 -19.26 5.66
N PRO A 221 32.43 -19.52 6.84
CA PRO A 221 31.81 -20.33 7.90
C PRO A 221 30.50 -19.73 8.43
N GLU A 222 30.39 -18.40 8.42
CA GLU A 222 29.16 -17.68 8.78
C GLU A 222 28.99 -16.48 7.84
N TYR A 223 27.75 -16.22 7.40
CA TYR A 223 27.40 -14.97 6.73
C TYR A 223 25.97 -14.52 7.06
N LYS A 224 25.70 -13.25 6.78
CA LYS A 224 24.42 -12.58 7.08
C LYS A 224 23.85 -11.97 5.81
N ASN A 225 22.56 -12.13 5.59
CA ASN A 225 21.86 -11.53 4.46
C ASN A 225 20.62 -10.78 4.98
N ASP A 226 20.60 -9.46 4.78
CA ASP A 226 19.53 -8.57 5.19
C ASP A 226 18.59 -8.28 4.02
N GLN A 227 17.30 -8.52 4.18
CA GLN A 227 16.29 -8.28 3.15
C GLN A 227 15.14 -7.44 3.68
N THR A 228 14.67 -6.48 2.88
CA THR A 228 13.51 -5.66 3.24
C THR A 228 12.22 -6.41 2.88
N VAL A 229 11.33 -6.54 3.85
CA VAL A 229 9.99 -7.14 3.70
C VAL A 229 8.92 -6.07 3.91
N THR A 230 7.85 -6.14 3.12
CA THR A 230 6.74 -5.17 3.17
C THR A 230 5.46 -5.85 3.66
N PHE A 231 4.91 -5.35 4.76
CA PHE A 231 3.62 -5.75 5.30
C PHE A 231 2.54 -4.81 4.77
N LYS A 232 1.65 -5.33 3.91
CA LYS A 232 0.57 -4.55 3.28
C LYS A 232 -0.71 -4.70 4.08
N ASN A 233 -1.31 -3.58 4.49
CA ASN A 233 -2.51 -3.50 5.31
C ASN A 233 -2.48 -4.43 6.54
N PRO A 234 -1.43 -4.37 7.39
CA PRO A 234 -1.33 -5.24 8.55
C PRO A 234 -2.48 -4.97 9.55
N SER A 235 -3.03 -6.01 10.17
CA SER A 235 -4.01 -5.86 11.25
C SER A 235 -3.40 -5.19 12.48
N GLN A 236 -4.24 -4.80 13.43
CA GLN A 236 -3.80 -4.23 14.70
C GLN A 236 -2.86 -5.17 15.49
N ALA A 237 -3.08 -6.48 15.42
CA ALA A 237 -2.22 -7.46 16.10
C ALA A 237 -0.81 -7.50 15.49
N LEU A 238 -0.73 -7.52 14.16
CA LEU A 238 0.55 -7.49 13.45
C LEU A 238 1.26 -6.14 13.60
N ILE A 239 0.52 -5.02 13.60
CA ILE A 239 1.06 -3.69 13.90
C ILE A 239 1.68 -3.66 15.30
N GLN A 240 1.07 -4.31 16.29
CA GLN A 240 1.61 -4.37 17.65
C GLN A 240 2.92 -5.18 17.70
N ALA A 241 2.98 -6.34 17.04
CA ALA A 241 4.22 -7.12 16.93
C ALA A 241 5.33 -6.34 16.20
N LEU A 242 4.98 -5.62 15.12
CA LEU A 242 5.93 -4.80 14.37
C LEU A 242 6.39 -3.54 15.12
N ARG A 243 5.65 -3.10 16.14
CA ARG A 243 6.02 -1.94 16.97
C ARG A 243 7.25 -2.20 17.82
N GLU A 244 7.46 -3.44 18.24
CA GLU A 244 8.62 -3.86 19.05
C GLU A 244 9.94 -3.69 18.28
N THR A 245 9.88 -3.73 16.94
CA THR A 245 11.03 -3.61 16.04
C THR A 245 11.13 -2.24 15.37
N GLY A 246 10.22 -1.31 15.67
CA GLY A 246 10.34 0.07 15.22
C GLY A 246 9.01 0.79 15.01
N PRO A 247 9.07 2.06 14.57
CA PRO A 247 7.90 2.88 14.30
C PRO A 247 6.98 2.23 13.26
N VAL A 248 5.69 2.29 13.54
CA VAL A 248 4.60 1.92 12.63
C VAL A 248 3.87 3.23 12.36
N GLY A 249 3.88 3.72 11.11
CA GLY A 249 3.60 5.12 10.72
C GLY A 249 2.25 5.74 11.14
N ASN A 250 1.46 5.03 11.94
CA ASN A 250 0.20 5.48 12.53
C ASN A 250 0.37 6.37 13.77
N ASP A 251 1.55 6.44 14.39
CA ASP A 251 1.73 7.22 15.64
C ASP A 251 1.65 8.75 15.41
N ASP A 252 2.13 9.25 14.25
CA ASP A 252 2.00 10.66 13.89
C ASP A 252 0.56 11.02 13.52
N GLU A 253 -0.15 10.17 12.78
CA GLU A 253 -1.51 10.47 12.33
C GLU A 253 -2.55 10.24 13.44
N ALA A 254 -2.34 9.28 14.35
CA ALA A 254 -3.22 9.05 15.50
C ALA A 254 -3.04 10.11 16.60
N LYS A 255 -1.80 10.57 16.86
CA LYS A 255 -1.56 11.72 17.76
C LYS A 255 -2.03 13.02 17.11
N ALA A 256 -1.82 13.21 15.81
CA ALA A 256 -2.38 14.35 15.08
C ALA A 256 -3.92 14.29 15.05
N ASN A 257 -4.56 13.14 14.88
CA ASN A 257 -6.02 13.02 14.92
C ASN A 257 -6.60 13.16 16.33
N LYS A 258 -5.89 12.73 17.37
CA LYS A 258 -6.30 12.96 18.77
C LYS A 258 -6.10 14.42 19.18
N ALA A 259 -5.02 15.07 18.72
CA ALA A 259 -4.80 16.51 18.87
C ALA A 259 -5.79 17.33 18.03
N ARG A 260 -6.14 16.90 16.82
CA ARG A 260 -7.18 17.50 15.97
C ARG A 260 -8.57 17.30 16.57
N LYS A 261 -8.92 16.13 17.11
CA LYS A 261 -10.19 15.91 17.84
C LYS A 261 -10.28 16.71 19.13
N ALA A 262 -9.17 16.86 19.87
CA ALA A 262 -9.12 17.69 21.08
C ALA A 262 -9.16 19.19 20.78
N ALA A 263 -8.63 19.63 19.62
CA ALA A 263 -8.75 21.00 19.14
C ALA A 263 -10.14 21.30 18.54
N ASP A 264 -10.73 20.34 17.83
CA ASP A 264 -12.05 20.48 17.17
C ASP A 264 -13.22 20.49 18.18
N SER A 265 -13.11 19.72 19.26
CA SER A 265 -14.11 19.78 20.35
C SER A 265 -14.03 21.06 21.19
N LYS A 266 -12.95 21.85 21.08
CA LYS A 266 -12.84 23.20 21.66
C LYS A 266 -13.24 24.31 20.70
N LYS A 267 -13.20 24.08 19.37
CA LYS A 267 -13.62 25.06 18.35
C LYS A 267 -15.13 25.03 18.08
N ARG A 268 -15.84 23.94 18.37
CA ARG A 268 -17.33 23.87 18.29
C ARG A 268 -18.08 24.61 19.42
N LYS A 269 -17.51 25.67 19.98
CA LYS A 269 -18.21 26.57 20.94
C LYS A 269 -18.66 27.91 20.35
N PHE A 270 -18.32 28.22 19.10
CA PHE A 270 -18.92 29.35 18.39
C PHE A 270 -19.88 28.82 17.31
N ALA A 271 -21.03 28.31 17.76
CA ALA A 271 -22.15 28.10 16.85
C ALA A 271 -22.80 29.49 16.64
N PHE A 272 -22.48 30.15 15.52
CA PHE A 272 -23.22 31.33 15.09
C PHE A 272 -24.65 30.90 14.81
N ASP A 273 -25.61 31.59 15.43
CA ASP A 273 -27.02 31.34 15.21
C ASP A 273 -27.46 32.12 13.95
N TYR A 274 -27.46 31.43 12.82
CA TYR A 274 -27.83 32.01 11.52
C TYR A 274 -29.28 32.49 11.47
N GLU A 275 -30.18 31.93 12.28
CA GLU A 275 -31.57 32.41 12.37
C GLU A 275 -31.60 33.77 13.07
N LYS A 276 -30.82 33.93 14.14
CA LYS A 276 -30.71 35.21 14.86
C LYS A 276 -30.04 36.30 14.03
N ILE A 277 -29.03 35.96 13.22
CA ILE A 277 -28.40 36.91 12.28
C ILE A 277 -29.44 37.37 11.25
N GLY A 278 -30.19 36.45 10.65
CA GLY A 278 -31.22 36.80 9.67
C GLY A 278 -32.28 37.74 10.25
N ASP A 279 -32.74 37.48 11.48
CA ASP A 279 -33.71 38.33 12.16
C ASP A 279 -33.15 39.71 12.55
N ALA A 280 -31.88 39.78 12.96
CA ALA A 280 -31.23 41.04 13.32
C ALA A 280 -31.00 41.92 12.09
N LEU A 281 -30.56 41.34 10.96
CA LEU A 281 -30.39 42.05 9.69
C LEU A 281 -31.70 42.68 9.19
N LEU A 282 -32.85 42.04 9.44
CA LEU A 282 -34.17 42.58 9.08
C LEU A 282 -34.62 43.75 9.96
N LYS A 283 -34.02 43.90 11.15
CA LYS A 283 -34.39 44.94 12.14
C LYS A 283 -33.40 46.10 12.19
N LEU A 284 -32.31 46.04 11.42
CA LEU A 284 -31.34 47.12 11.34
C LEU A 284 -31.93 48.38 10.69
N GLY A 285 -31.48 49.53 11.15
CA GLY A 285 -31.72 50.81 10.47
C GLY A 285 -30.95 50.89 9.15
N GLU A 286 -31.31 51.85 8.32
CA GLU A 286 -30.72 52.06 6.98
C GLU A 286 -29.20 52.26 7.02
N ASP A 287 -28.69 53.03 7.99
CA ASP A 287 -27.26 53.32 8.15
C ASP A 287 -26.45 52.07 8.56
N ASP A 288 -26.98 51.28 9.51
CA ASP A 288 -26.33 50.05 9.99
C ASP A 288 -26.36 48.96 8.92
N LEU A 289 -27.46 48.87 8.16
CA LEU A 289 -27.61 47.93 7.07
C LEU A 289 -26.61 48.23 5.94
N LEU A 290 -26.39 49.50 5.62
CA LEU A 290 -25.40 49.91 4.62
C LEU A 290 -23.98 49.53 5.05
N HIS A 291 -23.66 49.66 6.35
CA HIS A 291 -22.37 49.25 6.90
C HIS A 291 -22.14 47.74 6.78
N VAL A 292 -23.16 46.92 7.07
CA VAL A 292 -23.07 45.46 6.92
C VAL A 292 -22.88 45.05 5.46
N ILE A 293 -23.56 45.70 4.52
CA ILE A 293 -23.44 45.42 3.09
C ILE A 293 -22.02 45.75 2.60
N GLN A 294 -21.46 46.88 3.03
CA GLN A 294 -20.07 47.23 2.75
C GLN A 294 -19.11 46.17 3.30
N MET A 295 -19.34 45.72 4.53
CA MET A 295 -18.51 44.69 5.18
C MET A 295 -18.57 43.35 4.42
N ILE A 296 -19.73 42.96 3.89
CA ILE A 296 -19.88 41.79 3.03
C ILE A 296 -19.15 42.01 1.71
N HIS A 297 -19.22 43.19 1.08
CA HIS A 297 -18.52 43.45 -0.16
C HIS A 297 -17.00 43.37 -0.02
N ASP A 298 -16.46 43.88 1.09
CA ASP A 298 -15.01 43.97 1.34
C ASP A 298 -14.39 42.62 1.75
N HIS A 299 -15.18 41.73 2.35
CA HIS A 299 -14.69 40.46 2.91
C HIS A 299 -15.39 39.21 2.38
N LYS A 300 -16.15 39.32 1.27
CA LYS A 300 -16.71 38.15 0.58
C LYS A 300 -15.61 37.27 -0.01
N SER A 301 -15.84 35.96 0.01
CA SER A 301 -15.02 34.97 -0.71
C SER A 301 -15.67 34.56 -2.03
N ASP A 302 -14.93 33.81 -2.86
CA ASP A 302 -15.45 33.24 -4.12
C ASP A 302 -16.63 32.28 -3.90
N ASP A 303 -16.74 31.71 -2.70
CA ASP A 303 -17.84 30.81 -2.30
C ASP A 303 -19.09 31.57 -1.81
N THR A 304 -18.99 32.88 -1.54
CA THR A 304 -20.10 33.67 -0.98
C THR A 304 -21.11 34.03 -2.06
N VAL A 305 -22.35 33.56 -1.90
CA VAL A 305 -23.44 33.85 -2.84
C VAL A 305 -24.13 35.16 -2.44
N THR A 306 -23.87 36.21 -3.21
CA THR A 306 -24.56 37.50 -3.11
C THR A 306 -25.23 37.84 -4.43
N ASN A 307 -26.40 38.46 -4.38
CA ASN A 307 -27.07 39.04 -5.53
C ASN A 307 -27.39 40.51 -5.24
N ASN A 308 -26.82 41.41 -6.04
CA ASN A 308 -27.00 42.86 -5.93
C ASN A 308 -27.77 43.36 -7.16
N ASP A 309 -29.10 43.42 -7.05
CA ASP A 309 -29.99 44.05 -8.02
C ASP A 309 -30.03 45.55 -7.78
N ILE A 310 -29.12 46.21 -8.45
CA ILE A 310 -28.89 47.63 -8.44
C ILE A 310 -30.09 48.48 -8.95
N GLU A 311 -30.96 47.92 -9.80
CA GLU A 311 -32.06 48.66 -10.46
C GLU A 311 -33.37 48.64 -9.69
N ARG A 312 -33.69 47.51 -9.08
CA ARG A 312 -34.86 47.36 -8.17
C ARG A 312 -34.54 47.71 -6.75
N GLY A 313 -33.26 47.68 -6.53
CA GLY A 313 -32.64 47.76 -5.29
C GLY A 313 -32.88 46.53 -4.54
N GLU A 314 -32.04 45.53 -4.69
CA GLU A 314 -32.11 44.27 -3.96
C GLU A 314 -30.73 43.69 -3.71
N PHE A 315 -30.20 43.91 -2.50
CA PHE A 315 -29.04 43.20 -2.02
C PHE A 315 -29.44 41.95 -1.23
N SER A 316 -29.36 40.75 -1.80
CA SER A 316 -29.58 39.48 -1.10
C SER A 316 -28.28 38.71 -0.90
N VAL A 317 -28.15 38.04 0.25
CA VAL A 317 -26.95 37.29 0.64
C VAL A 317 -27.35 35.94 1.24
N ASP A 318 -26.65 34.87 0.86
CA ASP A 318 -26.82 33.56 1.48
C ASP A 318 -25.88 33.42 2.69
N LEU A 319 -26.46 33.47 3.88
CA LEU A 319 -25.75 33.43 5.16
C LEU A 319 -24.96 32.13 5.39
N PHE A 320 -25.34 31.02 4.73
CA PHE A 320 -24.64 29.73 4.87
C PHE A 320 -23.41 29.61 3.99
N THR A 321 -23.24 30.53 3.05
CA THR A 321 -22.12 30.56 2.10
C THR A 321 -21.04 31.56 2.51
N MET A 322 -21.27 32.32 3.58
CA MET A 322 -20.32 33.30 4.07
C MET A 322 -19.17 32.64 4.85
N PRO A 323 -17.92 33.13 4.67
CA PRO A 323 -16.79 32.71 5.49
C PRO A 323 -17.04 32.90 6.98
N GLU A 324 -16.49 31.98 7.80
CA GLU A 324 -16.52 32.06 9.27
C GLU A 324 -16.04 33.43 9.81
N PRO A 325 -14.97 34.05 9.27
CA PRO A 325 -14.54 35.39 9.68
C PRO A 325 -15.57 36.49 9.41
N LEU A 326 -16.22 36.46 8.24
CA LEU A 326 -17.26 37.43 7.87
C LEU A 326 -18.50 37.26 8.75
N THR A 327 -18.92 36.00 8.96
CA THR A 327 -20.06 35.67 9.84
C THR A 327 -19.82 36.18 11.26
N LYS A 328 -18.58 36.07 11.77
CA LYS A 328 -18.19 36.60 13.07
C LYS A 328 -18.26 38.12 13.14
N MET A 329 -17.76 38.83 12.13
CA MET A 329 -17.80 40.30 12.11
C MET A 329 -19.24 40.82 12.07
N ILE A 330 -20.10 40.18 11.27
CA ILE A 330 -21.53 40.48 11.24
C ILE A 330 -22.17 40.18 12.60
N TRP A 331 -21.87 39.03 13.20
CA TRP A 331 -22.39 38.67 14.51
C TRP A 331 -21.99 39.66 15.62
N ASP A 332 -20.71 40.02 15.69
CA ASP A 332 -20.17 40.95 16.70
C ASP A 332 -20.73 42.38 16.53
N PHE A 333 -21.17 42.74 15.32
CA PHE A 333 -21.85 44.02 15.05
C PHE A 333 -23.34 43.98 15.44
N LEU A 334 -24.00 42.83 15.30
CA LEU A 334 -25.44 42.66 15.52
C LEU A 334 -25.82 42.33 16.97
N VAL A 335 -24.93 41.72 17.75
CA VAL A 335 -25.19 41.17 19.10
C VAL A 335 -24.32 41.83 20.15
#